data_AF-A0A699UZY8-F1
#
_entry.id   AF-A0A699UZY8-F1
#
_cell.length_a   1.000
_cell.length_b   1.000
_cell.length_c   1.000
_cell.angle_alpha   90.00
_cell.angle_beta   90.00
_cell.angle_gamma   90.00
#
_symmetry.space_group_name_H-M   'P 1'
#
loop_
_entity.id
_entity.type
_entity.pdbx_description
1 polymer ?
#
loop_
_entity_poly.entity_id
_entity_poly.type
_entity_poly.pdbx_seq_one_letter_code
_entity_poly.pdbx_strand_id
1 'polypeptide(L)'
;DNSYHASIKAAPFEALDGRKCRSPVYWTEVGRAQIFGPELIQETIEKLVQIKQKMQATRDRQKSYADLKRKPMEFQVKNKVMLKVSPWKKGRTLW
;
A
#
# COMPACT_ATOMS: atom_id res chain seq x y z
N ASP A 1 9.65 -11.38 0.70
CA ASP A 1 9.55 -12.65 1.43
C ASP A 1 10.58 -12.85 2.56
N ASN A 2 11.12 -11.77 3.14
CA ASN A 2 12.08 -11.85 4.25
C ASN A 2 11.44 -11.57 5.62
N SER A 3 10.12 -11.31 5.66
CA SER A 3 9.41 -11.01 6.89
C SER A 3 9.24 -12.25 7.75
N TYR A 4 9.48 -12.11 9.05
CA TYR A 4 9.28 -13.17 10.02
C TYR A 4 7.80 -13.59 10.09
N HIS A 5 7.54 -14.89 10.03
CA HIS A 5 6.19 -15.43 10.08
C HIS A 5 5.99 -16.25 11.36
N ALA A 6 5.14 -15.74 12.26
CA ALA A 6 5.03 -16.26 13.62
C ALA A 6 4.58 -17.73 13.71
N SER A 7 3.75 -18.20 12.77
CA SER A 7 3.26 -19.59 12.78
C SER A 7 4.33 -20.63 12.41
N ILE A 8 5.30 -20.24 11.58
CA ILE A 8 6.44 -21.10 11.17
C ILE A 8 7.72 -20.75 11.93
N LYS A 9 7.66 -19.75 12.83
CA LYS A 9 8.75 -19.23 13.64
C LYS A 9 10.03 -18.87 12.87
N ALA A 10 9.90 -18.56 11.58
CA ALA A 10 10.99 -18.22 10.68
C ALA A 10 10.47 -17.32 9.55
N ALA A 11 11.37 -16.67 8.81
CA ALA A 11 10.98 -16.07 7.53
C ALA A 11 10.90 -17.16 6.44
N PRO A 12 9.97 -17.05 5.46
CA PRO A 12 9.87 -18.01 4.37
C PRO A 12 11.20 -18.25 3.62
N PHE A 13 11.99 -17.19 3.40
CA PHE A 13 13.35 -17.30 2.85
C PHE A 13 14.27 -18.22 3.68
N GLU A 14 14.23 -18.12 5.02
CA GLU A 14 15.09 -18.93 5.90
C GLU A 14 14.70 -20.41 5.86
N ALA A 15 13.39 -20.68 5.75
CA ALA A 15 12.86 -22.03 5.64
C ALA A 15 13.22 -22.70 4.29
N LEU A 16 13.35 -21.92 3.23
CA LEU A 16 13.69 -22.41 1.89
C LEU A 16 15.20 -22.58 1.67
N ASP A 17 16.00 -21.60 2.09
CA ASP A 17 17.44 -21.57 1.80
C ASP A 17 18.33 -22.05 2.97
N GLY A 18 17.76 -22.28 4.16
CA GLY A 18 18.48 -22.72 5.36
C GLY A 18 19.50 -21.71 5.91
N ARG A 19 19.59 -20.52 5.32
CA ARG A 19 20.45 -19.42 5.76
C ARG A 19 19.62 -18.40 6.53
N LYS A 20 20.17 -17.88 7.64
CA LYS A 20 19.53 -16.79 8.38
C LYS A 20 19.39 -15.56 7.49
N CYS A 21 18.24 -14.90 7.55
CA CYS A 21 17.99 -13.63 6.89
C CYS A 21 19.02 -12.60 7.39
N ARG A 22 19.86 -12.08 6.50
CA ARG A 22 20.59 -10.84 6.78
C ARG A 22 19.64 -9.67 6.51
N SER A 23 19.21 -8.99 7.57
CA SER A 23 18.37 -7.80 7.46
C SER A 23 19.08 -6.73 6.61
N PRO A 24 18.39 -6.06 5.67
CA PRO A 24 18.93 -4.91 4.93
C PRO A 24 19.47 -3.77 5.82
N VAL A 25 19.04 -3.72 7.09
CA VAL A 25 19.49 -2.74 8.08
C VAL A 25 21.00 -2.87 8.35
N TYR A 26 21.57 -4.08 8.29
CA TYR A 26 23.00 -4.32 8.46
C TYR A 26 23.84 -3.74 7.31
N TRP A 27 23.26 -3.60 6.11
CA TRP A 27 23.93 -3.03 4.93
C TRP A 27 23.92 -1.49 4.91
N THR A 28 22.97 -0.86 5.59
CA THR A 28 22.81 0.60 5.57
C THR A 28 23.84 1.34 6.42
N GLU A 29 24.33 0.77 7.52
CA GLU A 29 25.15 1.49 8.49
C GLU A 29 26.64 1.51 8.13
N VAL A 30 27.20 0.42 7.58
CA VAL A 30 28.65 0.30 7.39
C VAL A 30 29.12 0.72 5.99
N GLY A 31 28.29 0.54 4.95
CA GLY A 31 28.74 0.69 3.56
C GLY A 31 28.36 1.99 2.86
N ARG A 32 27.29 2.68 3.28
CA ARG A 32 26.73 3.80 2.48
C ARG A 32 27.51 5.09 2.61
N ALA A 33 28.00 5.42 3.80
CA ALA A 33 28.72 6.67 4.05
C ALA A 33 30.22 6.58 3.71
N GLN A 34 30.80 5.38 3.72
CA GLN A 34 32.26 5.19 3.56
C GLN A 34 32.67 4.93 2.10
N ILE A 35 31.72 4.55 1.22
CA ILE A 35 31.98 4.19 -0.18
C ILE A 35 31.56 5.31 -1.15
N PHE A 36 30.62 6.19 -0.76
CA PHE A 36 30.06 7.22 -1.63
C PHE A 36 30.47 8.62 -1.15
N GLY A 37 30.88 9.48 -2.09
CA GLY A 37 31.23 10.87 -1.80
C GLY A 37 30.04 11.71 -1.29
N PRO A 38 30.32 12.84 -0.63
CA PRO A 38 29.29 13.68 -0.01
C PRO A 38 28.24 14.20 -0.99
N GLU A 39 28.59 14.45 -2.27
CA GLU A 39 27.59 14.88 -3.27
C GLU A 39 26.55 13.78 -3.57
N LEU A 40 26.98 12.52 -3.67
CA LEU A 40 26.09 11.39 -3.98
C LEU A 40 25.16 11.07 -2.80
N ILE A 41 25.65 11.26 -1.58
CA ILE A 41 24.83 11.14 -0.36
C ILE A 41 23.71 12.18 -0.39
N GLN A 42 24.06 13.44 -0.70
CA GLN A 42 23.10 14.55 -0.77
C GLN A 42 22.04 14.31 -1.86
N GLU A 43 22.47 13.93 -3.07
CA GLU A 43 21.55 13.63 -4.18
C GLU A 43 20.59 12.48 -3.82
N THR A 44 21.08 11.46 -3.11
CA THR A 44 20.27 10.32 -2.68
C THR A 44 19.23 10.73 -1.64
N ILE A 45 19.60 11.60 -0.69
CA ILE A 45 18.67 12.12 0.32
C ILE A 45 17.56 12.93 -0.35
N GLU A 46 17.89 13.78 -1.32
CA GLU A 46 16.90 14.57 -2.06
C GLU A 46 15.92 13.68 -2.83
N LYS A 47 16.44 12.65 -3.52
CA LYS A 47 15.59 11.66 -4.21
C LYS A 47 14.70 10.89 -3.24
N LEU A 48 15.20 10.52 -2.06
CA LEU A 48 14.38 9.86 -1.02
C LEU A 48 13.25 10.76 -0.53
N VAL A 49 13.52 12.04 -0.30
CA VAL A 49 12.49 13.02 0.09
C VAL A 49 11.43 13.15 -1.00
N GLN A 50 11.83 13.26 -2.27
CA GLN A 50 10.89 13.32 -3.40
C GLN A 50 10.02 12.07 -3.50
N ILE A 51 10.59 10.87 -3.34
CA ILE A 51 9.83 9.61 -3.35
C ILE A 51 8.80 9.60 -2.22
N LYS A 52 9.20 9.99 -1.00
CA LYS A 52 8.32 10.05 0.16
C LYS A 52 7.15 11.01 -0.07
N GLN A 53 7.42 12.19 -0.63
CA GLN A 53 6.39 13.17 -0.99
C GLN A 53 5.41 12.64 -2.04
N LYS A 54 5.92 12.01 -3.11
CA LYS A 54 5.08 11.42 -4.17
C LYS A 54 4.20 10.29 -3.64
N MET A 55 4.74 9.44 -2.77
CA MET A 55 3.98 8.39 -2.08
C MET A 55 2.86 8.98 -1.22
N GLN A 56 3.18 10.01 -0.41
CA GLN A 56 2.20 10.66 0.45
C GLN A 56 1.07 11.31 -0.37
N ALA A 57 1.42 12.07 -1.41
CA ALA A 57 0.44 12.69 -2.29
C ALA A 57 -0.47 11.65 -2.98
N THR A 58 0.08 10.51 -3.37
CA THR A 58 -0.70 9.41 -3.96
C THR A 58 -1.66 8.80 -2.94
N ARG A 59 -1.19 8.58 -1.70
CA ARG A 59 -2.02 8.08 -0.60
C ARG A 59 -3.15 9.04 -0.26
N ASP A 60 -2.87 10.33 -0.21
CA ASP A 60 -3.87 11.36 0.11
C ASP A 60 -4.92 11.47 -1.00
N ARG A 61 -4.51 11.36 -2.28
CA ARG A 61 -5.45 11.27 -3.42
C ARG A 61 -6.37 10.06 -3.31
N GLN A 62 -5.80 8.88 -3.05
CA GLN A 62 -6.58 7.64 -2.86
C GLN A 62 -7.57 7.76 -1.70
N LYS A 63 -7.11 8.32 -0.57
CA LYS A 63 -7.95 8.56 0.61
C LYS A 63 -9.09 9.54 0.29
N SER A 64 -8.80 10.64 -0.39
CA SER A 64 -9.81 11.61 -0.83
C SER A 64 -10.89 10.96 -1.73
N TYR A 65 -10.51 10.12 -2.70
CA TYR A 65 -11.47 9.39 -3.52
C TYR A 65 -12.34 8.43 -2.70
N ALA A 66 -11.74 7.67 -1.79
CA ALA A 66 -12.46 6.76 -0.91
C ALA A 66 -13.43 7.52 0.01
N ASP A 67 -12.99 8.64 0.58
CA ASP A 67 -13.78 9.45 1.51
C ASP A 67 -14.96 10.13 0.79
N LEU A 68 -14.76 10.65 -0.42
CA LEU A 68 -15.86 11.19 -1.26
C LEU A 68 -16.93 10.13 -1.57
N LYS A 69 -16.52 8.87 -1.76
CA LYS A 69 -17.45 7.75 -2.00
C LYS A 69 -18.11 7.22 -0.72
N ARG A 70 -17.56 7.56 0.46
CA ARG A 70 -18.09 7.18 1.78
C ARG A 70 -19.01 8.24 2.39
N LYS A 71 -18.95 9.50 1.94
CA LYS A 71 -19.91 10.52 2.37
C LYS A 71 -21.32 10.09 1.96
N PRO A 72 -22.30 10.03 2.89
CA PRO A 72 -23.69 9.82 2.52
C PRO A 72 -24.11 10.95 1.58
N MET A 73 -24.67 10.59 0.44
CA MET A 73 -25.11 11.58 -0.55
C MET A 73 -26.43 12.18 -0.07
N GLU A 74 -26.43 13.47 0.24
CA GLU A 74 -27.64 14.18 0.66
C GLU A 74 -28.40 14.68 -0.58
N PHE A 75 -29.70 14.39 -0.63
CA PHE A 75 -30.57 14.81 -1.72
C PHE A 75 -31.60 15.81 -1.20
N GLN A 76 -31.79 16.91 -1.94
CA GLN A 76 -32.87 17.85 -1.68
C GLN A 76 -34.11 17.46 -2.49
N VAL A 77 -35.29 17.87 -2.00
CA VAL A 77 -36.56 17.74 -2.73
C VAL A 77 -36.41 18.46 -4.07
N LYS A 78 -36.77 17.79 -5.18
CA LYS A 78 -36.59 18.18 -6.61
C LYS A 78 -35.28 17.74 -7.27
N ASN A 79 -34.33 17.11 -6.57
CA ASN A 79 -33.18 16.48 -7.21
C ASN A 79 -33.63 15.29 -8.07
N LYS A 80 -33.19 15.24 -9.34
CA LYS A 80 -33.39 14.07 -10.21
C LYS A 80 -32.27 13.05 -9.95
N VAL A 81 -32.62 11.87 -9.46
CA VAL A 81 -31.67 10.78 -9.15
C VAL A 81 -32.04 9.50 -9.88
N MET A 82 -31.05 8.69 -10.22
CA MET A 82 -31.27 7.39 -10.84
C MET A 82 -31.25 6.29 -9.78
N LEU A 83 -32.35 5.56 -9.65
CA LEU A 83 -32.44 4.42 -8.76
C LEU A 83 -31.75 3.21 -9.41
N LYS A 84 -30.73 2.67 -8.75
CA LYS A 84 -30.13 1.40 -9.18
C LYS A 84 -30.99 0.24 -8.69
N VAL A 85 -31.76 -0.35 -9.60
CA VAL A 85 -32.52 -1.58 -9.33
C VAL A 85 -31.77 -2.80 -9.85
N SER A 86 -31.72 -3.87 -9.06
CA SER A 86 -31.31 -5.18 -9.55
C SER A 86 -32.53 -5.94 -10.10
N PRO A 87 -32.39 -6.68 -11.21
CA PRO A 87 -33.46 -7.56 -11.68
C PRO A 87 -33.78 -8.58 -10.59
N TRP A 88 -35.07 -8.73 -10.30
CA TRP A 88 -35.51 -9.71 -9.31
C TRP A 88 -35.25 -11.12 -9.85
N LYS A 89 -34.66 -11.99 -9.03
CA LYS A 89 -34.58 -13.42 -9.37
C LYS A 89 -36.00 -13.98 -9.33
N LYS A 90 -36.53 -14.40 -10.47
CA LYS A 90 -37.78 -15.18 -10.54
C LYS A 90 -37.55 -16.48 -9.76
N GLY A 91 -38.27 -16.68 -8.66
CA GLY A 91 -38.22 -17.93 -7.91
C GLY A 91 -38.51 -19.10 -8.83
N ARG A 92 -37.73 -20.18 -8.71
CA ARG A 92 -37.98 -21.44 -9.40
C ARG A 92 -39.37 -21.94 -9.00
N THR A 93 -40.35 -21.85 -9.89
CA THR A 93 -41.60 -22.60 -9.78
C THR A 93 -41.29 -24.05 -10.11
N LEU A 94 -41.31 -24.89 -9.07
CA LEU A 94 -41.40 -26.35 -9.22
C LEU A 94 -42.88 -26.68 -9.36
N TRP A 95 -43.27 -27.14 -10.54
CA TRP A 95 -44.40 -28.04 -10.78
C TRP A 95 -43.92 -29.06 -11.81
#